data_AF-A0A954YZ58-F1
#
_entry.id   AF-A0A954YZ58-F1
#
_cell.length_a   1.000
_cell.length_b   1.000
_cell.length_c   1.000
_cell.angle_alpha   90.00
_cell.angle_beta   90.00
_cell.angle_gamma   90.00
#
_symmetry.space_group_name_H-M   'P 1'
#
loop_
_entity.id
_entity.type
_entity.pdbx_description
1 polymer ?
#
loop_
_entity_poly.entity_id
_entity_poly.type
_entity_poly.pdbx_seq_one_letter_code
_entity_poly.pdbx_strand_id
1 'polypeptide(L)'
;MNTHENFSDRIVDKLERVRARGLKCFGSEQHGFRLNPPLSEEAVRAFEAEHGVQLPEDYRAFLTQVGNGGAGPYYGLYPLEKWNAIAAEHIPAQLATPCPILREHANGENLCDAIGCEWEDCFKGVIALCTQGCTYSAGMIVTGPHRGQIVYFNEDGPACYFIDHTDFVSWYERWLDELLAGFDDSWFGFGKAGDEASLTAILDDPHASADDVVDAMRSLSRMPTLSEATRKPLRRLQSHASGDVRSRIPHLLVKGDFTGASDALSASLSDDDEEVRATSLFALAQGAAPNWREAARAALGDSRFRVATNAARLLEQDGELTQEDIQRMLASPDESVRAIALDFWGRNARRMRNVAFPLELLSHPEVSIRRAAILAARDLKLSDAVPVLVDRLDAEADNIIRGILVRALVEMGDRRALPALLESATSKDDFVRYHAARGLRNFRGRDVLVALKKLAQDHTTPLQLDQQGRPIATTVCTIAHVARQSRRRVMLRTIFPFIR
;
A
#
# COMPACT_ATOMS: atom_id res chain seq x y z
N MET A 1 -24.52 -31.35 29.45
CA MET A 1 -24.39 -32.12 28.20
C MET A 1 -25.73 -32.03 27.47
N ASN A 2 -25.85 -31.12 26.51
CA ASN A 2 -26.95 -31.08 25.55
C ASN A 2 -26.29 -31.07 24.16
N THR A 3 -25.69 -32.20 23.81
CA THR A 3 -24.96 -32.40 22.56
C THR A 3 -25.94 -32.95 21.54
N HIS A 4 -26.64 -32.07 20.81
CA HIS A 4 -27.15 -32.23 19.44
C HIS A 4 -27.93 -30.95 19.04
N GLU A 5 -27.29 -29.77 19.13
CA GLU A 5 -27.81 -28.59 18.40
C GLU A 5 -27.51 -28.78 16.92
N ASN A 6 -28.55 -28.70 16.07
CA ASN A 6 -28.39 -28.70 14.62
C ASN A 6 -27.53 -27.48 14.22
N PHE A 7 -26.67 -27.61 13.20
CA PHE A 7 -25.79 -26.51 12.79
C PHE A 7 -26.58 -25.28 12.35
N SER A 8 -27.78 -25.48 11.79
CA SER A 8 -28.70 -24.41 11.42
C SER A 8 -29.10 -23.57 12.63
N ASP A 9 -29.49 -24.21 13.74
CA ASP A 9 -29.86 -23.53 14.98
C ASP A 9 -28.68 -22.72 15.54
N ARG A 10 -27.47 -23.28 15.51
CA ARG A 10 -26.26 -22.57 15.95
C ARG A 10 -25.97 -21.32 15.12
N ILE A 11 -26.07 -21.42 13.80
CA ILE A 11 -25.85 -20.30 12.89
C ILE A 11 -26.89 -19.21 13.12
N VAL A 12 -28.17 -19.59 13.26
CA VAL A 12 -29.25 -18.63 13.51
C VAL A 12 -29.08 -17.94 14.87
N ASP A 13 -28.75 -18.68 15.93
CA ASP A 13 -28.43 -18.11 17.25
C ASP A 13 -27.26 -17.12 17.18
N LYS A 14 -26.15 -17.51 16.54
CA LYS A 14 -24.99 -16.64 16.36
C LYS A 14 -25.35 -15.35 15.62
N LEU A 15 -26.12 -15.42 14.54
CA LEU A 15 -26.61 -14.25 13.82
C LEU A 15 -27.52 -13.36 14.68
N GLU A 16 -28.41 -13.96 15.47
CA GLU A 16 -29.25 -13.24 16.44
C GLU A 16 -28.41 -12.50 17.47
N ARG A 17 -27.38 -13.14 18.02
CA ARG A 17 -26.45 -12.55 18.99
C ARG A 17 -25.65 -11.41 18.38
N VAL A 18 -25.16 -11.56 17.15
CA VAL A 18 -24.46 -10.51 16.40
C VAL A 18 -25.38 -9.28 16.23
N ARG A 19 -26.64 -9.49 15.83
CA ARG A 19 -27.65 -8.42 15.68
C ARG A 19 -28.01 -7.78 17.02
N ALA A 20 -28.24 -8.58 18.06
CA ALA A 20 -28.62 -8.10 19.39
C ALA A 20 -27.53 -7.24 20.03
N ARG A 21 -26.25 -7.57 19.76
CA ARG A 21 -25.09 -6.77 20.17
C ARG A 21 -24.84 -5.55 19.29
N GLY A 22 -25.56 -5.40 18.17
CA GLY A 22 -25.37 -4.31 17.22
C GLY A 22 -23.97 -4.30 16.59
N LEU A 23 -23.35 -5.47 16.44
CA LEU A 23 -22.03 -5.58 15.82
C LEU A 23 -22.09 -5.16 14.36
N LYS A 24 -20.97 -4.71 13.84
CA LYS A 24 -20.78 -4.37 12.43
C LYS A 24 -19.55 -5.08 11.90
N CYS A 25 -19.60 -5.41 10.62
CA CYS A 25 -18.48 -5.93 9.84
C CYS A 25 -18.47 -5.24 8.48
N PHE A 26 -17.36 -5.29 7.77
CA PHE A 26 -17.24 -4.87 6.38
C PHE A 26 -18.38 -5.50 5.55
N GLY A 27 -19.10 -4.66 4.80
CA GLY A 27 -20.26 -5.03 3.99
C GLY A 27 -21.58 -5.30 4.75
N SER A 28 -21.59 -5.32 6.09
CA SER A 28 -22.80 -5.56 6.90
C SER A 28 -23.93 -4.55 6.70
N GLU A 29 -23.62 -3.36 6.18
CA GLU A 29 -24.64 -2.36 5.84
C GLU A 29 -25.59 -2.84 4.72
N GLN A 30 -25.16 -3.78 3.87
CA GLN A 30 -25.97 -4.31 2.77
C GLN A 30 -26.92 -5.43 3.22
N HIS A 31 -26.40 -6.41 3.97
CA HIS A 31 -27.19 -7.58 4.36
C HIS A 31 -27.81 -7.45 5.77
N GLY A 32 -27.32 -6.56 6.63
CA GLY A 32 -27.86 -6.32 7.97
C GLY A 32 -27.93 -7.58 8.85
N PHE A 33 -27.03 -8.54 8.61
CA PHE A 33 -27.05 -9.90 9.16
C PHE A 33 -28.39 -10.63 8.98
N ARG A 34 -29.13 -10.37 7.89
CA ARG A 34 -30.38 -11.06 7.54
C ARG A 34 -30.13 -12.06 6.43
N LEU A 35 -30.55 -13.30 6.65
CA LEU A 35 -30.54 -14.36 5.65
C LEU A 35 -31.73 -14.19 4.70
N ASN A 36 -31.55 -14.62 3.46
CA ASN A 36 -32.66 -14.87 2.56
C ASN A 36 -33.41 -16.14 2.97
N PRO A 37 -34.66 -16.33 2.51
CA PRO A 37 -35.39 -17.58 2.77
C PRO A 37 -34.62 -18.82 2.26
N PRO A 38 -34.73 -19.98 2.94
CA PRO A 38 -34.18 -21.24 2.46
C PRO A 38 -34.83 -21.71 1.16
N LEU A 39 -34.08 -22.47 0.35
CA LEU A 39 -34.59 -23.14 -0.83
C LEU A 39 -35.32 -24.44 -0.46
N SER A 40 -36.29 -24.84 -1.29
CA SER A 40 -36.86 -26.19 -1.19
C SER A 40 -35.90 -27.24 -1.75
N GLU A 41 -36.05 -28.49 -1.30
CA GLU A 41 -35.28 -29.62 -1.83
C GLU A 41 -35.47 -29.82 -3.34
N GLU A 42 -36.65 -29.49 -3.86
CA GLU A 42 -36.96 -29.52 -5.30
C GLU A 42 -36.17 -28.47 -6.07
N ALA A 43 -36.05 -27.24 -5.54
CA ALA A 43 -35.30 -26.17 -6.18
C ALA A 43 -33.81 -26.51 -6.27
N VAL A 44 -33.22 -27.04 -5.18
CA VAL A 44 -31.81 -27.45 -5.20
C VAL A 44 -31.58 -28.64 -6.14
N ARG A 45 -32.50 -29.62 -6.16
CA ARG A 45 -32.44 -30.74 -7.13
C ARG A 45 -32.55 -30.28 -8.58
N ALA A 46 -33.40 -29.29 -8.86
CA ALA A 46 -33.52 -28.72 -10.19
C ALA A 46 -32.22 -28.06 -10.63
N PHE A 47 -31.59 -27.27 -9.76
CA PHE A 47 -30.28 -26.64 -10.00
C PHE A 47 -29.19 -27.68 -10.29
N GLU A 48 -29.07 -28.71 -9.45
CA GLU A 48 -28.10 -29.80 -9.62
C GLU A 48 -28.29 -30.54 -10.94
N ALA A 49 -29.54 -30.82 -11.31
CA ALA A 49 -29.88 -31.47 -12.57
C ALA A 49 -29.60 -30.58 -13.80
N GLU A 50 -29.90 -29.28 -13.71
CA GLU A 50 -29.64 -28.30 -14.77
C GLU A 50 -28.14 -28.16 -15.05
N HIS A 51 -27.32 -28.10 -13.99
CA HIS A 51 -25.89 -27.86 -14.10
C HIS A 51 -25.03 -29.14 -14.10
N GLY A 52 -25.64 -30.32 -13.95
CA GLY A 52 -24.96 -31.60 -13.94
C GLY A 52 -23.96 -31.77 -12.78
N VAL A 53 -24.29 -31.21 -11.61
CA VAL A 53 -23.41 -31.14 -10.44
C VAL A 53 -24.10 -31.70 -9.19
N GLN A 54 -23.33 -32.14 -8.20
CA GLN A 54 -23.83 -32.41 -6.86
C GLN A 54 -23.19 -31.44 -5.89
N LEU A 55 -23.98 -30.59 -5.26
CA LEU A 55 -23.47 -29.58 -4.33
C LEU A 55 -22.88 -30.25 -3.08
N PRO A 56 -21.78 -29.70 -2.51
CA PRO A 56 -21.26 -30.14 -1.21
C PRO A 56 -22.38 -30.26 -0.18
N GLU A 57 -22.35 -31.35 0.59
CA GLU A 57 -23.45 -31.81 1.44
C GLU A 57 -23.82 -30.76 2.50
N ASP A 58 -22.82 -30.08 3.05
CA ASP A 58 -22.95 -29.03 4.05
C ASP A 58 -23.50 -27.73 3.45
N TYR A 59 -23.06 -27.34 2.25
CA TYR A 59 -23.61 -26.20 1.53
C TYR A 59 -25.06 -26.44 1.10
N ARG A 60 -25.38 -27.64 0.60
CA ARG A 60 -26.75 -28.06 0.30
C ARG A 60 -27.63 -27.94 1.55
N ALA A 61 -27.18 -28.46 2.68
CA ALA A 61 -27.92 -28.39 3.93
C ALA A 61 -28.11 -26.94 4.40
N PHE A 62 -27.10 -26.07 4.22
CA PHE A 62 -27.23 -24.64 4.51
C PHE A 62 -28.31 -23.97 3.65
N LEU A 63 -28.33 -24.24 2.33
CA LEU A 63 -29.31 -23.67 1.41
C LEU A 63 -30.75 -24.07 1.77
N THR A 64 -30.98 -25.30 2.23
CA THR A 64 -32.33 -25.80 2.53
C THR A 64 -32.79 -25.56 3.96
N GLN A 65 -31.86 -25.39 4.91
CA GLN A 65 -32.19 -25.25 6.34
C GLN A 65 -31.91 -23.84 6.91
N VAL A 66 -31.02 -23.06 6.30
CA VAL A 66 -30.54 -21.78 6.85
C VAL A 66 -30.95 -20.61 5.96
N GLY A 67 -30.56 -20.61 4.68
CA GLY A 67 -30.94 -19.54 3.76
C GLY A 67 -30.24 -19.56 2.40
N ASN A 68 -30.91 -19.02 1.38
CA ASN A 68 -30.37 -18.83 0.03
C ASN A 68 -29.58 -17.52 -0.11
N GLY A 69 -28.45 -17.44 0.57
CA GLY A 69 -27.62 -16.23 0.61
C GLY A 69 -28.15 -15.15 1.58
N GLY A 70 -27.71 -13.91 1.40
CA GLY A 70 -27.99 -12.80 2.31
C GLY A 70 -26.83 -12.59 3.28
N ALA A 71 -27.06 -12.76 4.58
CA ALA A 71 -26.02 -12.60 5.59
C ALA A 71 -24.81 -13.51 5.29
N GLY A 72 -23.61 -12.92 5.39
CA GLY A 72 -22.36 -13.63 5.21
C GLY A 72 -21.17 -12.70 5.33
N PRO A 73 -19.95 -13.22 5.20
CA PRO A 73 -18.75 -12.41 5.16
C PRO A 73 -18.81 -11.35 4.06
N TYR A 74 -18.10 -10.24 4.27
CA TYR A 74 -18.00 -9.14 3.32
C TYR A 74 -19.38 -8.59 2.92
N TYR A 75 -19.66 -8.48 1.62
CA TYR A 75 -20.93 -7.97 1.11
C TYR A 75 -22.11 -8.94 1.24
N GLY A 76 -21.91 -10.09 1.90
CA GLY A 76 -22.92 -11.11 2.09
C GLY A 76 -22.88 -12.20 1.01
N LEU A 77 -23.54 -13.31 1.31
CA LEU A 77 -23.61 -14.45 0.40
C LEU A 77 -24.53 -14.15 -0.77
N TYR A 78 -24.07 -14.51 -1.97
CA TYR A 78 -24.91 -14.55 -3.15
C TYR A 78 -25.98 -15.64 -3.01
N PRO A 79 -27.19 -15.38 -3.52
CA PRO A 79 -28.17 -16.43 -3.70
C PRO A 79 -27.68 -17.40 -4.81
N LEU A 80 -28.08 -18.67 -4.75
CA LEU A 80 -27.61 -19.73 -5.64
C LEU A 80 -27.79 -19.39 -7.13
N GLU A 81 -28.80 -18.60 -7.47
CA GLU A 81 -29.05 -18.13 -8.83
C GLU A 81 -27.94 -17.23 -9.39
N LYS A 82 -27.09 -16.67 -8.52
CA LYS A 82 -25.91 -15.87 -8.87
C LYS A 82 -24.60 -16.65 -8.74
N TRP A 83 -24.65 -17.98 -8.83
CA TRP A 83 -23.49 -18.85 -8.71
C TRP A 83 -22.33 -18.52 -9.67
N ASN A 84 -22.61 -17.89 -10.80
CA ASN A 84 -21.59 -17.51 -11.79
C ASN A 84 -21.02 -16.10 -11.57
N ALA A 85 -21.36 -15.40 -10.50
CA ALA A 85 -20.97 -13.99 -10.31
C ALA A 85 -19.44 -13.72 -10.33
N ILE A 86 -18.61 -14.74 -10.13
CA ILE A 86 -17.14 -14.63 -10.19
C ILE A 86 -16.60 -14.69 -11.62
N ALA A 87 -17.30 -15.38 -12.52
CA ALA A 87 -17.01 -15.41 -13.94
C ALA A 87 -17.91 -14.35 -14.58
N ALA A 88 -17.35 -13.17 -14.91
CA ALA A 88 -18.08 -12.06 -15.51
C ALA A 88 -19.24 -12.53 -16.41
N GLU A 89 -20.42 -11.89 -16.32
CA GLU A 89 -21.75 -12.35 -16.83
C GLU A 89 -21.81 -13.01 -18.23
N HIS A 90 -20.75 -12.91 -19.02
CA HIS A 90 -20.59 -13.39 -20.38
C HIS A 90 -19.92 -14.78 -20.52
N ILE A 91 -19.46 -15.42 -19.44
CA ILE A 91 -18.78 -16.71 -19.49
C ILE A 91 -19.68 -17.82 -18.91
N PRO A 92 -20.13 -18.80 -19.73
CA PRO A 92 -20.89 -19.93 -19.22
C PRO A 92 -19.98 -20.83 -18.39
N ALA A 93 -20.10 -20.74 -17.06
CA ALA A 93 -19.29 -21.56 -16.19
C ALA A 93 -19.74 -23.03 -16.21
N GLN A 94 -18.78 -23.95 -16.28
CA GLN A 94 -19.01 -25.38 -16.45
C GLN A 94 -18.93 -26.07 -15.09
N LEU A 95 -20.01 -26.05 -14.30
CA LEU A 95 -20.00 -26.62 -12.95
C LEU A 95 -19.71 -28.13 -12.92
N ALA A 96 -20.11 -28.87 -13.95
CA ALA A 96 -19.82 -30.30 -14.08
C ALA A 96 -18.37 -30.62 -14.49
N THR A 97 -17.61 -29.61 -14.95
CA THR A 97 -16.20 -29.79 -15.32
C THR A 97 -15.33 -29.66 -14.08
N PRO A 98 -14.39 -30.59 -13.82
CA PRO A 98 -13.49 -30.49 -12.67
C PRO A 98 -12.69 -29.18 -12.65
N CYS A 99 -12.63 -28.56 -11.47
CA CYS A 99 -11.78 -27.40 -11.23
C CYS A 99 -10.30 -27.76 -11.43
N PRO A 100 -9.54 -27.01 -12.25
CA PRO A 100 -8.14 -27.29 -12.53
C PRO A 100 -7.19 -26.86 -11.40
N ILE A 101 -7.69 -26.11 -10.41
CA ILE A 101 -6.88 -25.54 -9.34
C ILE A 101 -6.56 -26.63 -8.30
N LEU A 102 -5.27 -26.78 -8.01
CA LEU A 102 -4.74 -27.60 -6.93
C LEU A 102 -4.09 -26.70 -5.89
N ARG A 103 -3.96 -27.18 -4.65
CA ARG A 103 -3.30 -26.43 -3.56
C ARG A 103 -1.88 -26.00 -3.88
N GLU A 104 -1.13 -26.83 -4.61
CA GLU A 104 0.24 -26.51 -5.05
C GLU A 104 0.33 -25.30 -5.98
N HIS A 105 -0.76 -24.96 -6.70
CA HIS A 105 -0.81 -23.81 -7.60
C HIS A 105 -1.03 -22.48 -6.85
N ALA A 106 -1.41 -22.51 -5.57
CA ALA A 106 -1.67 -21.31 -4.77
C ALA A 106 -0.40 -20.65 -4.22
N ASN A 107 0.79 -21.18 -4.56
CA ASN A 107 2.09 -20.75 -4.03
C ASN A 107 2.64 -19.51 -4.75
N GLY A 108 1.97 -18.36 -4.64
CA GLY A 108 2.49 -17.01 -4.99
C GLY A 108 2.87 -16.75 -6.45
N GLU A 109 2.84 -17.76 -7.31
CA GLU A 109 3.02 -17.65 -8.77
C GLU A 109 1.72 -17.22 -9.45
N ASN A 110 1.82 -16.76 -10.69
CA ASN A 110 0.66 -16.52 -11.52
C ASN A 110 -0.09 -17.84 -11.73
N LEU A 111 -1.33 -17.91 -11.24
CA LEU A 111 -2.20 -19.08 -11.25
C LEU A 111 -2.44 -19.61 -12.66
N CYS A 112 -2.66 -18.72 -13.62
CA CYS A 112 -2.87 -19.08 -15.02
C CYS A 112 -1.61 -19.73 -15.61
N ASP A 113 -0.44 -19.18 -15.31
CA ASP A 113 0.84 -19.72 -15.75
C ASP A 113 1.13 -21.09 -15.09
N ALA A 114 0.84 -21.22 -13.79
CA ALA A 114 1.03 -22.46 -13.03
C ALA A 114 0.15 -23.61 -13.54
N ILE A 115 -1.09 -23.30 -13.94
CA ILE A 115 -2.04 -24.29 -14.49
C ILE A 115 -1.82 -24.50 -15.99
N GLY A 116 -1.34 -23.47 -16.69
CA GLY A 116 -1.30 -23.42 -18.16
C GLY A 116 -2.69 -23.22 -18.78
N CYS A 117 -3.52 -22.34 -18.22
CA CYS A 117 -4.86 -22.04 -18.73
C CYS A 117 -5.17 -20.54 -18.73
N GLU A 118 -6.26 -20.16 -19.39
CA GLU A 118 -6.78 -18.78 -19.31
C GLU A 118 -7.47 -18.55 -17.96
N TRP A 119 -7.61 -17.28 -17.55
CA TRP A 119 -8.20 -16.93 -16.24
C TRP A 119 -9.63 -17.45 -16.08
N GLU A 120 -10.40 -17.45 -17.16
CA GLU A 120 -11.77 -17.95 -17.21
C GLU A 120 -11.86 -19.45 -16.93
N ASP A 121 -10.83 -20.21 -17.31
CA ASP A 121 -10.80 -21.65 -17.10
C ASP A 121 -10.61 -22.02 -15.62
N CYS A 122 -10.05 -21.11 -14.80
CA CYS A 122 -9.88 -21.28 -13.36
C CYS A 122 -11.22 -21.41 -12.61
N PHE A 123 -12.33 -20.94 -13.20
CA PHE A 123 -13.66 -20.96 -12.58
C PHE A 123 -14.50 -22.20 -12.92
N LYS A 124 -13.96 -23.16 -13.70
CA LYS A 124 -14.64 -24.44 -13.96
C LYS A 124 -14.87 -25.18 -12.65
N GLY A 125 -16.05 -25.74 -12.45
CA GLY A 125 -16.38 -26.44 -11.21
C GLY A 125 -16.39 -25.56 -9.96
N VAL A 126 -16.52 -24.24 -10.08
CA VAL A 126 -16.54 -23.28 -8.96
C VAL A 126 -17.86 -22.50 -8.94
N ILE A 127 -18.45 -22.36 -7.75
CA ILE A 127 -19.57 -21.45 -7.49
C ILE A 127 -19.07 -20.21 -6.75
N ALA A 128 -19.49 -19.03 -7.19
CA ALA A 128 -19.29 -17.76 -6.50
C ALA A 128 -20.11 -17.70 -5.22
N LEU A 129 -19.48 -17.39 -4.10
CA LEU A 129 -20.13 -17.23 -2.80
C LEU A 129 -20.36 -15.77 -2.45
N CYS A 130 -19.35 -14.91 -2.59
CA CYS A 130 -19.46 -13.48 -2.34
C CYS A 130 -18.27 -12.72 -2.96
N THR A 131 -18.39 -11.39 -3.02
CA THR A 131 -17.27 -10.49 -3.31
C THR A 131 -16.71 -9.88 -2.02
N GLN A 132 -15.40 -9.68 -1.97
CA GLN A 132 -14.69 -8.95 -0.91
C GLN A 132 -14.46 -7.48 -1.27
N GLY A 133 -14.88 -7.04 -2.47
CA GLY A 133 -14.57 -5.73 -3.04
C GLY A 133 -13.94 -5.84 -4.42
N CYS A 134 -13.15 -4.83 -4.82
CA CYS A 134 -12.58 -4.75 -6.18
C CYS A 134 -11.51 -5.80 -6.49
N THR A 135 -10.93 -6.44 -5.47
CA THR A 135 -9.72 -7.26 -5.64
C THR A 135 -9.96 -8.75 -5.43
N TYR A 136 -10.80 -9.14 -4.46
CA TYR A 136 -10.99 -10.55 -4.11
C TYR A 136 -12.45 -11.00 -4.24
N SER A 137 -12.62 -12.23 -4.72
CA SER A 137 -13.89 -12.94 -4.72
C SER A 137 -13.75 -14.31 -4.06
N ALA A 138 -14.74 -14.69 -3.25
CA ALA A 138 -14.79 -16.01 -2.62
C ALA A 138 -15.57 -16.98 -3.50
N GLY A 139 -14.95 -18.11 -3.84
CA GLY A 139 -15.57 -19.21 -4.56
C GLY A 139 -15.48 -20.52 -3.79
N MET A 140 -16.36 -21.45 -4.11
CA MET A 140 -16.35 -22.81 -3.59
C MET A 140 -16.22 -23.80 -4.73
N ILE A 141 -15.28 -24.74 -4.61
CA ILE A 141 -15.12 -25.82 -5.58
C ILE A 141 -16.26 -26.82 -5.36
N VAL A 142 -17.07 -27.05 -6.39
CA VAL A 142 -18.20 -28.01 -6.36
C VAL A 142 -17.90 -29.28 -7.16
N THR A 143 -16.93 -29.24 -8.07
CA THR A 143 -16.46 -30.39 -8.84
C THR A 143 -14.95 -30.39 -8.95
N GLY A 144 -14.30 -31.50 -8.58
CA GLY A 144 -12.84 -31.66 -8.64
C GLY A 144 -12.21 -32.18 -7.34
N PRO A 145 -10.87 -32.25 -7.26
CA PRO A 145 -10.14 -32.83 -6.13
C PRO A 145 -10.37 -32.14 -4.78
N HIS A 146 -10.74 -30.86 -4.81
CA HIS A 146 -10.94 -30.03 -3.63
C HIS A 146 -12.42 -29.66 -3.41
N ARG A 147 -13.36 -30.52 -3.85
CA ARG A 147 -14.80 -30.32 -3.67
C ARG A 147 -15.15 -29.98 -2.21
N GLY A 148 -15.94 -28.93 -2.02
CA GLY A 148 -16.36 -28.38 -0.73
C GLY A 148 -15.42 -27.32 -0.16
N GLN A 149 -14.22 -27.14 -0.70
CA GLN A 149 -13.26 -26.15 -0.18
C GLN A 149 -13.52 -24.75 -0.73
N ILE A 150 -13.29 -23.76 0.15
CA ILE A 150 -13.37 -22.34 -0.18
C ILE A 150 -12.03 -21.85 -0.68
N VAL A 151 -12.06 -21.07 -1.76
CA VAL A 151 -10.91 -20.47 -2.42
C VAL A 151 -11.18 -18.99 -2.65
N TYR A 152 -10.22 -18.14 -2.27
CA TYR A 152 -10.26 -16.71 -2.59
C TYR A 152 -9.46 -16.45 -3.86
N PHE A 153 -10.07 -15.77 -4.81
CA PHE A 153 -9.49 -15.43 -6.11
C PHE A 153 -9.10 -13.95 -6.10
N ASN A 154 -7.85 -13.66 -6.46
CA ASN A 154 -7.37 -12.30 -6.67
C ASN A 154 -7.60 -11.90 -8.14
N GLU A 155 -8.42 -10.88 -8.36
CA GLU A 155 -8.77 -10.35 -9.68
C GLU A 155 -7.75 -9.32 -10.20
N ASP A 156 -6.96 -8.68 -9.32
CA ASP A 156 -5.92 -7.70 -9.70
C ASP A 156 -4.62 -8.38 -10.17
N GLY A 157 -4.46 -9.67 -9.90
CA GLY A 157 -3.39 -10.51 -10.41
C GLY A 157 -3.77 -11.96 -10.20
N PRO A 158 -3.69 -12.82 -11.24
CA PRO A 158 -4.29 -14.15 -11.24
C PRO A 158 -3.60 -15.02 -10.19
N ALA A 159 -4.11 -15.02 -8.97
CA ALA A 159 -3.61 -15.79 -7.84
C ALA A 159 -4.81 -16.28 -7.03
N CYS A 160 -4.63 -17.36 -6.29
CA CYS A 160 -5.66 -17.86 -5.40
C CYS A 160 -5.11 -18.19 -4.02
N TYR A 161 -5.99 -18.21 -3.02
CA TYR A 161 -5.68 -18.58 -1.65
C TYR A 161 -6.69 -19.63 -1.17
N PHE A 162 -6.21 -20.81 -0.80
CA PHE A 162 -7.04 -21.84 -0.19
C PHE A 162 -7.28 -21.51 1.27
N ILE A 163 -8.55 -21.49 1.66
CA ILE A 163 -8.89 -21.39 3.08
C ILE A 163 -8.57 -22.72 3.75
N ASP A 164 -7.85 -22.65 4.87
CA ASP A 164 -7.35 -23.84 5.54
C ASP A 164 -8.50 -24.69 6.08
N HIS A 165 -8.43 -26.00 5.79
CA HIS A 165 -9.29 -27.11 6.23
C HIS A 165 -10.73 -26.76 6.68
N THR A 166 -11.49 -26.07 5.84
CA THR A 166 -12.89 -25.79 6.14
C THR A 166 -13.79 -26.19 4.99
N ASP A 167 -14.82 -26.95 5.32
CA ASP A 167 -16.05 -27.02 4.54
C ASP A 167 -16.79 -25.67 4.65
N PHE A 168 -17.84 -25.49 3.86
CA PHE A 168 -18.57 -24.22 3.80
C PHE A 168 -19.15 -23.82 5.16
N VAL A 169 -19.74 -24.78 5.90
CA VAL A 169 -20.33 -24.49 7.21
C VAL A 169 -19.27 -24.05 8.22
N SER A 170 -18.12 -24.70 8.24
CA SER A 170 -17.01 -24.33 9.14
C SER A 170 -16.45 -22.96 8.80
N TRP A 171 -16.32 -22.62 7.50
CA TRP A 171 -15.93 -21.28 7.06
C TRP A 171 -16.96 -20.23 7.50
N TYR A 172 -18.25 -20.51 7.34
CA TYR A 172 -19.31 -19.58 7.74
C TYR A 172 -19.41 -19.41 9.26
N GLU A 173 -19.29 -20.49 10.03
CA GLU A 173 -19.27 -20.43 11.50
C GLU A 173 -18.04 -19.68 12.01
N ARG A 174 -16.86 -19.88 11.40
CA ARG A 174 -15.63 -19.14 11.73
C ARG A 174 -15.86 -17.62 11.65
N TRP A 175 -16.52 -17.15 10.60
CA TRP A 175 -16.85 -15.72 10.46
C TRP A 175 -17.66 -15.20 11.65
N LEU A 176 -18.71 -15.92 12.02
CA LEU A 176 -19.57 -15.54 13.14
C LEU A 176 -18.84 -15.62 14.49
N ASP A 177 -18.02 -16.64 14.68
CA ASP A 177 -17.25 -16.84 15.91
C ASP A 177 -16.20 -15.75 16.09
N GLU A 178 -15.46 -15.42 15.02
CA GLU A 178 -14.48 -14.32 15.04
C GLU A 178 -15.17 -12.96 15.29
N LEU A 179 -16.31 -12.69 14.66
CA LEU A 179 -17.10 -11.48 14.92
C LEU A 179 -17.57 -11.41 16.37
N LEU A 180 -18.11 -12.50 16.91
CA LEU A 180 -18.57 -12.56 18.30
C LEU A 180 -17.42 -12.42 19.29
N ALA A 181 -16.24 -12.92 18.96
CA ALA A 181 -15.00 -12.76 19.71
C ALA A 181 -14.36 -11.36 19.55
N GLY A 182 -14.88 -10.52 18.66
CA GLY A 182 -14.44 -9.14 18.48
C GLY A 182 -13.17 -9.00 17.64
N PHE A 183 -12.88 -9.97 16.79
CA PHE A 183 -11.80 -9.87 15.82
C PHE A 183 -12.08 -8.73 14.85
N ASP A 184 -11.02 -8.07 14.39
CA ASP A 184 -11.05 -7.28 13.17
C ASP A 184 -11.41 -8.22 12.00
N ASP A 185 -12.51 -7.91 11.33
CA ASP A 185 -13.04 -8.71 10.23
C ASP A 185 -12.39 -8.36 8.88
N SER A 186 -11.50 -7.35 8.87
CA SER A 186 -10.61 -7.08 7.75
C SER A 186 -9.84 -8.36 7.38
N TRP A 187 -9.88 -8.73 6.10
CA TRP A 187 -9.20 -9.94 5.57
C TRP A 187 -9.67 -11.26 6.22
N PHE A 188 -10.96 -11.39 6.51
CA PHE A 188 -11.55 -12.63 7.02
C PHE A 188 -11.21 -13.87 6.17
N GLY A 189 -10.75 -14.94 6.83
CA GLY A 189 -10.43 -16.22 6.18
C GLY A 189 -8.96 -16.39 5.83
N PHE A 190 -8.18 -15.30 5.80
CA PHE A 190 -6.72 -15.40 5.73
C PHE A 190 -6.14 -15.86 7.09
N GLY A 191 -5.17 -16.78 7.06
CA GLY A 191 -4.55 -17.36 8.25
C GLY A 191 -5.35 -18.50 8.89
N LYS A 192 -4.80 -19.06 9.98
CA LYS A 192 -5.36 -20.23 10.69
C LYS A 192 -6.68 -19.91 11.41
N ALA A 193 -7.64 -20.84 11.33
CA ALA A 193 -8.84 -20.77 12.13
C ALA A 193 -8.54 -21.14 13.60
N GLY A 194 -9.33 -20.61 14.53
CA GLY A 194 -9.27 -21.00 15.93
C GLY A 194 -9.33 -19.83 16.91
N ASP A 195 -9.42 -20.16 18.19
CA ASP A 195 -9.33 -19.20 19.28
C ASP A 195 -7.87 -18.89 19.65
N GLU A 196 -7.67 -17.96 20.58
CA GLU A 196 -6.33 -17.55 21.01
C GLU A 196 -5.50 -18.71 21.53
N ALA A 197 -6.11 -19.67 22.24
CA ALA A 197 -5.41 -20.81 22.82
C ALA A 197 -4.91 -21.76 21.71
N SER A 198 -5.74 -22.09 20.73
CA SER A 198 -5.35 -22.93 19.60
C SER A 198 -4.27 -22.30 18.73
N LEU A 199 -4.36 -20.98 18.47
CA LEU A 199 -3.36 -20.26 17.69
C LEU A 199 -2.03 -20.15 18.46
N THR A 200 -2.09 -19.96 19.78
CA THR A 200 -0.91 -19.98 20.64
C THR A 200 -0.22 -21.34 20.65
N ALA A 201 -0.98 -22.43 20.61
CA ALA A 201 -0.41 -23.78 20.52
C ALA A 201 0.44 -23.97 19.26
N ILE A 202 0.06 -23.34 18.13
CA ILE A 202 0.87 -23.35 16.89
C ILE A 202 2.20 -22.60 17.10
N LEU A 203 2.18 -21.46 17.82
CA LEU A 203 3.41 -20.72 18.15
C LEU A 203 4.36 -21.49 19.08
N ASP A 204 3.81 -22.42 19.87
CA ASP A 204 4.55 -23.28 20.80
C ASP A 204 5.00 -24.62 20.20
N ASP A 205 4.45 -25.01 19.05
CA ASP A 205 4.79 -26.26 18.40
C ASP A 205 6.17 -26.18 17.74
N PRO A 206 7.18 -26.96 18.21
CA PRO A 206 8.51 -26.97 17.60
C PRO A 206 8.53 -27.58 16.18
N HIS A 207 7.44 -28.22 15.76
CA HIS A 207 7.30 -28.83 14.43
C HIS A 207 6.47 -27.98 13.46
N ALA A 208 5.89 -26.86 13.91
CA ALA A 208 5.17 -25.95 13.03
C ALA A 208 6.12 -25.35 11.99
N SER A 209 5.68 -25.29 10.74
CA SER A 209 6.43 -24.59 9.70
C SER A 209 6.44 -23.08 9.93
N ALA A 210 7.37 -22.36 9.30
CA ALA A 210 7.37 -20.90 9.38
C ALA A 210 6.05 -20.30 8.85
N ASP A 211 5.46 -20.92 7.81
CA ASP A 211 4.18 -20.50 7.23
C ASP A 211 3.02 -20.73 8.19
N ASP A 212 2.99 -21.86 8.91
CA ASP A 212 1.97 -22.12 9.94
C ASP A 212 2.04 -21.09 11.07
N VAL A 213 3.25 -20.75 11.52
CA VAL A 213 3.48 -19.73 12.55
C VAL A 213 3.04 -18.36 12.05
N VAL A 214 3.38 -18.00 10.81
CA VAL A 214 2.98 -16.74 10.16
C VAL A 214 1.45 -16.65 10.01
N ASP A 215 0.78 -17.72 9.60
CA ASP A 215 -0.66 -17.77 9.43
C ASP A 215 -1.40 -17.72 10.78
N ALA A 216 -0.82 -18.31 11.83
CA ALA A 216 -1.32 -18.17 13.19
C ALA A 216 -1.16 -16.72 13.67
N MET A 217 0.01 -16.10 13.46
CA MET A 217 0.28 -14.69 13.78
C MET A 217 -0.66 -13.74 13.03
N ARG A 218 -0.99 -14.02 11.76
CA ARG A 218 -1.96 -13.23 10.98
C ARG A 218 -3.36 -13.28 11.59
N SER A 219 -3.73 -14.39 12.20
CA SER A 219 -5.04 -14.56 12.84
C SER A 219 -5.07 -13.89 14.22
N LEU A 220 -3.99 -14.05 15.01
CA LEU A 220 -3.81 -13.34 16.28
C LEU A 220 -3.79 -11.81 16.11
N SER A 221 -3.24 -11.31 14.99
CA SER A 221 -3.19 -9.87 14.71
C SER A 221 -4.57 -9.25 14.51
N ARG A 222 -5.61 -10.05 14.29
CA ARG A 222 -7.00 -9.60 14.17
C ARG A 222 -7.71 -9.54 15.52
N MET A 223 -7.24 -10.25 16.55
CA MET A 223 -7.86 -10.22 17.90
C MET A 223 -7.64 -8.88 18.60
N PRO A 224 -8.60 -8.33 19.34
CA PRO A 224 -8.49 -6.97 19.92
C PRO A 224 -7.34 -6.83 20.92
N THR A 225 -7.09 -7.87 21.72
CA THR A 225 -6.02 -7.94 22.73
C THR A 225 -5.42 -9.34 22.76
N LEU A 226 -4.17 -9.45 23.20
CA LEU A 226 -3.51 -10.74 23.44
C LEU A 226 -3.21 -10.93 24.93
N SER A 227 -3.43 -12.15 25.41
CA SER A 227 -3.10 -12.65 26.73
C SER A 227 -1.58 -12.81 26.91
N GLU A 228 -1.15 -12.86 28.18
CA GLU A 228 0.26 -13.13 28.49
C GLU A 228 0.69 -14.55 28.07
N ALA A 229 -0.25 -15.49 28.01
CA ALA A 229 -0.01 -16.84 27.53
C ALA A 229 0.46 -16.85 26.07
N THR A 230 -0.08 -15.95 25.23
CA THR A 230 0.33 -15.77 23.83
C THR A 230 1.56 -14.88 23.68
N ARG A 231 1.75 -13.88 24.55
CA ARG A 231 2.95 -13.02 24.51
C ARG A 231 4.23 -13.79 24.82
N LYS A 232 4.17 -14.79 25.72
CA LYS A 232 5.34 -15.60 26.09
C LYS A 232 5.99 -16.31 24.89
N PRO A 233 5.27 -17.09 24.04
CA PRO A 233 5.86 -17.67 22.84
C PRO A 233 6.29 -16.61 21.83
N LEU A 234 5.55 -15.50 21.67
CA LEU A 234 5.96 -14.40 20.80
C LEU A 234 7.34 -13.82 21.20
N ARG A 235 7.61 -13.66 22.49
CA ARG A 235 8.94 -13.22 22.97
C ARG A 235 10.03 -14.23 22.64
N ARG A 236 9.75 -15.53 22.77
CA ARG A 236 10.70 -16.61 22.39
C ARG A 236 10.97 -16.61 20.88
N LEU A 237 9.96 -16.37 20.06
CA LEU A 237 10.08 -16.36 18.60
C LEU A 237 10.88 -15.16 18.05
N GLN A 238 11.28 -14.19 18.89
CA GLN A 238 12.19 -13.12 18.45
C GLN A 238 13.56 -13.63 18.02
N SER A 239 13.95 -14.84 18.43
CA SER A 239 15.16 -15.51 17.95
C SER A 239 14.88 -16.58 16.89
N HIS A 240 13.70 -16.55 16.24
CA HIS A 240 13.33 -17.51 15.22
C HIS A 240 14.21 -17.36 13.97
N ALA A 241 14.51 -18.46 13.27
CA ALA A 241 15.42 -18.44 12.12
C ALA A 241 14.87 -17.63 10.93
N SER A 242 13.55 -17.67 10.70
CA SER A 242 12.88 -16.91 9.63
C SER A 242 12.64 -15.45 10.05
N GLY A 243 13.16 -14.50 9.27
CA GLY A 243 12.88 -13.06 9.42
C GLY A 243 11.41 -12.70 9.20
N ASP A 244 10.67 -13.48 8.40
CA ASP A 244 9.24 -13.26 8.17
C ASP A 244 8.41 -13.49 9.44
N VAL A 245 8.79 -14.51 10.24
CA VAL A 245 8.23 -14.72 11.58
C VAL A 245 8.62 -13.58 12.51
N ARG A 246 9.90 -13.24 12.56
CA ARG A 246 10.41 -12.20 13.48
C ARG A 246 9.76 -10.83 13.24
N SER A 247 9.54 -10.46 11.98
CA SER A 247 9.06 -9.11 11.59
C SER A 247 7.61 -8.85 11.98
N ARG A 248 6.80 -9.89 12.24
CA ARG A 248 5.40 -9.79 12.70
C ARG A 248 5.27 -9.61 14.20
N ILE A 249 6.27 -10.05 14.95
CA ILE A 249 6.25 -10.06 16.42
C ILE A 249 6.06 -8.65 17.00
N PRO A 250 6.75 -7.59 16.53
CA PRO A 250 6.63 -6.27 17.12
C PRO A 250 5.19 -5.76 17.24
N HIS A 251 4.41 -5.89 16.17
CA HIS A 251 3.01 -5.46 16.13
C HIS A 251 2.11 -6.27 17.07
N LEU A 252 2.39 -7.56 17.24
CA LEU A 252 1.64 -8.41 18.17
C LEU A 252 1.99 -8.10 19.63
N LEU A 253 3.27 -7.90 19.94
CA LEU A 253 3.72 -7.64 21.32
C LEU A 253 3.18 -6.33 21.87
N VAL A 254 2.97 -5.31 21.04
CA VAL A 254 2.39 -4.04 21.49
C VAL A 254 0.88 -4.08 21.67
N LYS A 255 0.20 -5.10 21.15
CA LYS A 255 -1.27 -5.15 21.06
C LYS A 255 -1.95 -5.29 22.42
N GLY A 256 -2.19 -4.19 23.13
CA GLY A 256 -2.80 -4.17 24.46
C GLY A 256 -1.82 -4.21 25.64
N ASP A 257 -0.51 -4.25 25.39
CA ASP A 257 0.55 -4.09 26.40
C ASP A 257 1.80 -3.46 25.77
N PHE A 258 1.81 -2.14 25.68
CA PHE A 258 2.95 -1.40 25.13
C PHE A 258 4.14 -1.35 26.08
N THR A 259 3.89 -1.15 27.38
CA THR A 259 4.95 -0.97 28.38
C THR A 259 5.76 -2.24 28.58
N GLY A 260 5.11 -3.41 28.66
CA GLY A 260 5.78 -4.68 28.81
C GLY A 260 6.53 -5.15 27.55
N ALA A 261 6.31 -4.53 26.40
CA ALA A 261 6.99 -4.89 25.14
C ALA A 261 8.29 -4.11 24.89
N SER A 262 8.51 -2.97 25.56
CA SER A 262 9.58 -2.01 25.22
C SER A 262 10.98 -2.62 25.18
N ASP A 263 11.36 -3.41 26.19
CA ASP A 263 12.70 -4.01 26.27
C ASP A 263 12.93 -5.04 25.16
N ALA A 264 11.91 -5.86 24.89
CA ALA A 264 11.90 -6.84 23.81
C ALA A 264 12.08 -6.16 22.44
N LEU A 265 11.27 -5.14 22.16
CA LEU A 265 11.35 -4.40 20.89
C LEU A 265 12.68 -3.67 20.72
N SER A 266 13.24 -3.15 21.82
CA SER A 266 14.54 -2.47 21.80
C SER A 266 15.68 -3.42 21.40
N ALA A 267 15.61 -4.69 21.81
CA ALA A 267 16.57 -5.71 21.40
C ALA A 267 16.49 -6.01 19.89
N SER A 268 15.28 -6.04 19.32
CA SER A 268 15.03 -6.30 17.89
C SER A 268 15.46 -5.16 16.95
N LEU A 269 15.87 -3.99 17.48
CA LEU A 269 16.42 -2.90 16.66
C LEU A 269 17.80 -3.23 16.06
N SER A 270 18.48 -4.26 16.57
CA SER A 270 19.77 -4.73 16.06
C SER A 270 19.65 -6.03 15.24
N ASP A 271 18.43 -6.43 14.86
CA ASP A 271 18.18 -7.64 14.07
C ASP A 271 18.86 -7.55 12.68
N ASP A 272 19.30 -8.68 12.14
CA ASP A 272 19.92 -8.74 10.82
C ASP A 272 18.92 -8.42 9.69
N ASP A 273 17.64 -8.72 9.90
CA ASP A 273 16.55 -8.47 8.97
C ASP A 273 16.05 -7.01 9.07
N GLU A 274 16.00 -6.31 7.94
CA GLU A 274 15.61 -4.91 7.89
C GLU A 274 14.14 -4.65 8.22
N GLU A 275 13.25 -5.61 7.91
CA GLU A 275 11.83 -5.50 8.20
C GLU A 275 11.61 -5.64 9.71
N VAL A 276 12.34 -6.54 10.38
CA VAL A 276 12.30 -6.68 11.84
C VAL A 276 12.72 -5.38 12.53
N ARG A 277 13.82 -4.76 12.10
CA ARG A 277 14.28 -3.47 12.65
C ARG A 277 13.22 -2.39 12.42
N ALA A 278 12.65 -2.33 11.21
CA ALA A 278 11.64 -1.34 10.84
C ALA A 278 10.33 -1.48 11.64
N THR A 279 9.77 -2.69 11.75
CA THR A 279 8.53 -2.94 12.49
C THR A 279 8.73 -2.77 13.99
N SER A 280 9.90 -3.10 14.53
CA SER A 280 10.27 -2.85 15.93
C SER A 280 10.30 -1.37 16.27
N LEU A 281 10.96 -0.55 15.42
CA LEU A 281 11.01 0.88 15.61
C LEU A 281 9.62 1.53 15.54
N PHE A 282 8.81 1.08 14.58
CA PHE A 282 7.44 1.56 14.44
C PHE A 282 6.57 1.17 15.65
N ALA A 283 6.69 -0.05 16.13
CA ALA A 283 5.97 -0.53 17.32
C ALA A 283 6.35 0.26 18.58
N LEU A 284 7.65 0.57 18.79
CA LEU A 284 8.12 1.43 19.88
C LEU A 284 7.51 2.84 19.80
N ALA A 285 7.46 3.44 18.61
CA ALA A 285 6.89 4.76 18.40
C ALA A 285 5.38 4.77 18.63
N GLN A 286 4.64 3.77 18.11
CA GLN A 286 3.21 3.64 18.35
C GLN A 286 2.86 3.50 19.83
N GLY A 287 3.69 2.78 20.58
CA GLY A 287 3.53 2.63 22.03
C GLY A 287 4.00 3.80 22.88
N ALA A 288 4.52 4.86 22.24
CA ALA A 288 5.16 5.99 22.92
C ALA A 288 6.21 5.54 23.95
N ALA A 289 6.97 4.49 23.65
CA ALA A 289 8.03 3.98 24.53
C ALA A 289 9.05 5.10 24.83
N PRO A 290 9.46 5.35 26.09
CA PRO A 290 10.25 6.53 26.42
C PRO A 290 11.54 6.71 25.59
N ASN A 291 12.15 5.61 25.15
CA ASN A 291 13.39 5.58 24.37
C ASN A 291 13.18 5.56 22.84
N TRP A 292 11.94 5.58 22.31
CA TRP A 292 11.70 5.39 20.88
C TRP A 292 12.38 6.46 20.01
N ARG A 293 12.51 7.70 20.50
CA ARG A 293 13.19 8.79 19.77
C ARG A 293 14.69 8.57 19.67
N GLU A 294 15.31 8.07 20.74
CA GLU A 294 16.73 7.72 20.74
C GLU A 294 16.99 6.55 19.79
N ALA A 295 16.15 5.53 19.84
CA ALA A 295 16.15 4.41 18.89
C ALA A 295 15.99 4.88 17.44
N ALA A 296 15.05 5.79 17.16
CA ALA A 296 14.87 6.37 15.83
C ALA A 296 16.14 7.10 15.37
N ARG A 297 16.76 7.92 16.23
CA ARG A 297 17.99 8.64 15.88
C ARG A 297 19.17 7.73 15.60
N ALA A 298 19.28 6.59 16.29
CA ALA A 298 20.25 5.56 15.97
C ALA A 298 19.96 4.92 14.59
N ALA A 299 18.69 4.60 14.31
CA ALA A 299 18.23 3.99 13.07
C ALA A 299 18.35 4.90 11.83
N LEU A 300 18.55 6.22 11.98
CA LEU A 300 18.89 7.11 10.87
C LEU A 300 20.22 6.75 10.19
N GLY A 301 21.13 6.11 10.93
CA GLY A 301 22.41 5.62 10.43
C GLY A 301 22.35 4.20 9.83
N ASP A 302 21.16 3.59 9.77
CA ASP A 302 20.99 2.26 9.17
C ASP A 302 21.37 2.29 7.69
N SER A 303 22.07 1.25 7.24
CA SER A 303 22.49 1.12 5.84
C SER A 303 21.30 0.84 4.91
N ARG A 304 20.16 0.40 5.45
CA ARG A 304 18.96 0.09 4.68
C ARG A 304 18.04 1.29 4.58
N PHE A 305 17.77 1.65 3.32
CA PHE A 305 16.90 2.77 2.95
C PHE A 305 15.56 2.79 3.71
N ARG A 306 14.88 1.65 3.83
CA ARG A 306 13.56 1.56 4.48
C ARG A 306 13.63 1.91 5.97
N VAL A 307 14.62 1.39 6.69
CA VAL A 307 14.78 1.61 8.13
C VAL A 307 15.09 3.08 8.43
N ALA A 308 16.11 3.65 7.76
CA ALA A 308 16.49 5.04 7.93
C ALA A 308 15.35 6.01 7.56
N THR A 309 14.62 5.72 6.48
CA THR A 309 13.47 6.53 6.05
C THR A 309 12.31 6.46 7.04
N ASN A 310 12.02 5.27 7.57
CA ASN A 310 10.97 5.10 8.58
C ASN A 310 11.33 5.85 9.86
N ALA A 311 12.58 5.79 10.31
CA ALA A 311 13.07 6.55 11.46
C ALA A 311 12.88 8.06 11.28
N ALA A 312 13.31 8.59 10.13
CA ALA A 312 13.16 10.02 9.82
C ALA A 312 11.69 10.44 9.74
N ARG A 313 10.81 9.60 9.17
CA ARG A 313 9.38 9.86 9.09
C ARG A 313 8.72 9.90 10.47
N LEU A 314 9.08 8.99 11.37
CA LEU A 314 8.57 8.97 12.74
C LEU A 314 8.98 10.24 13.51
N LEU A 315 10.25 10.62 13.41
CA LEU A 315 10.74 11.87 14.00
C LEU A 315 10.08 13.11 13.37
N GLU A 316 9.83 13.12 12.07
CA GLU A 316 9.14 14.22 11.38
C GLU A 316 7.68 14.36 11.85
N GLN A 317 6.95 13.25 11.92
CA GLN A 317 5.55 13.21 12.36
C GLN A 317 5.38 13.70 13.80
N ASP A 318 6.34 13.38 14.66
CA ASP A 318 6.39 13.85 16.05
C ASP A 318 6.94 15.28 16.19
N GLY A 319 7.45 15.87 15.11
CA GLY A 319 8.03 17.22 15.13
C GLY A 319 9.41 17.28 15.78
N GLU A 320 10.11 16.16 15.93
CA GLU A 320 11.42 16.04 16.59
C GLU A 320 12.60 15.86 15.60
N LEU A 321 12.33 15.81 14.29
CA LEU A 321 13.38 15.72 13.27
C LEU A 321 14.25 16.98 13.26
N THR A 322 15.54 16.81 13.51
CA THR A 322 16.52 17.91 13.58
C THR A 322 17.43 18.00 12.36
N GLN A 323 18.24 19.06 12.30
CA GLN A 323 19.32 19.17 11.32
C GLN A 323 20.38 18.07 11.51
N GLU A 324 20.80 17.80 12.75
CA GLU A 324 21.84 16.80 13.04
C GLU A 324 21.40 15.41 12.58
N ASP A 325 20.10 15.12 12.71
CA ASP A 325 19.47 13.90 12.21
C ASP A 325 19.59 13.80 10.68
N ILE A 326 19.30 14.88 9.95
CA ILE A 326 19.46 14.92 8.49
C ILE A 326 20.94 14.78 8.10
N GLN A 327 21.86 15.43 8.82
CA GLN A 327 23.30 15.32 8.58
C GLN A 327 23.81 13.89 8.79
N ARG A 328 23.28 13.18 9.79
CA ARG A 328 23.57 11.76 10.01
C ARG A 328 23.13 10.91 8.82
N MET A 329 21.94 11.14 8.27
CA MET A 329 21.47 10.44 7.07
C MET A 329 22.31 10.77 5.82
N LEU A 330 22.75 12.04 5.67
CA LEU A 330 23.63 12.46 4.58
C LEU A 330 25.02 11.80 4.62
N ALA A 331 25.47 11.35 5.79
CA ALA A 331 26.70 10.59 5.94
C ALA A 331 26.53 9.09 5.62
N SER A 332 25.32 8.62 5.31
CA SER A 332 25.07 7.21 4.99
C SER A 332 25.85 6.78 3.73
N PRO A 333 26.41 5.54 3.71
CA PRO A 333 27.00 4.99 2.51
C PRO A 333 25.95 4.73 1.41
N ASP A 334 24.68 4.56 1.78
CA ASP A 334 23.58 4.33 0.85
C ASP A 334 23.11 5.65 0.21
N GLU A 335 23.15 5.70 -1.12
CA GLU A 335 22.78 6.90 -1.89
C GLU A 335 21.29 7.24 -1.81
N SER A 336 20.42 6.24 -1.67
CA SER A 336 18.98 6.44 -1.52
C SER A 336 18.69 7.10 -0.18
N VAL A 337 19.41 6.70 0.88
CA VAL A 337 19.33 7.35 2.21
C VAL A 337 19.78 8.80 2.14
N ARG A 338 20.90 9.09 1.46
CA ARG A 338 21.35 10.48 1.27
C ARG A 338 20.35 11.31 0.46
N ALA A 339 19.76 10.74 -0.60
CA ALA A 339 18.79 11.42 -1.43
C ALA A 339 17.50 11.78 -0.66
N ILE A 340 16.96 10.85 0.14
CA ILE A 340 15.76 11.10 0.94
C ILE A 340 16.04 12.08 2.09
N ALA A 341 17.26 12.10 2.64
CA ALA A 341 17.65 13.09 3.65
C ALA A 341 17.48 14.53 3.14
N LEU A 342 17.83 14.78 1.88
CA LEU A 342 17.66 16.09 1.22
C LEU A 342 16.18 16.44 1.02
N ASP A 343 15.35 15.45 0.68
CA ASP A 343 13.90 15.63 0.60
C ASP A 343 13.29 16.01 1.96
N PHE A 344 13.66 15.31 3.05
CA PHE A 344 13.26 15.70 4.41
C PHE A 344 13.73 17.11 4.76
N TRP A 345 14.95 17.49 4.38
CA TRP A 345 15.47 18.84 4.59
C TRP A 345 14.61 19.90 3.86
N GLY A 346 14.31 19.68 2.59
CA GLY A 346 13.47 20.57 1.78
C GLY A 346 12.05 20.70 2.33
N ARG A 347 11.39 19.60 2.67
CA ARG A 347 10.04 19.60 3.27
C ARG A 347 10.00 20.33 4.61
N ASN A 348 11.07 20.26 5.38
CA ASN A 348 11.23 20.96 6.66
C ASN A 348 11.87 22.35 6.54
N ALA A 349 11.86 22.95 5.34
CA ALA A 349 12.55 24.20 5.05
C ALA A 349 12.25 25.36 6.02
N ARG A 350 11.03 25.46 6.57
CA ARG A 350 10.70 26.50 7.56
C ARG A 350 11.54 26.42 8.83
N ARG A 351 11.81 25.20 9.31
CA ARG A 351 12.64 24.93 10.50
C ARG A 351 14.12 24.99 10.16
N MET A 352 14.48 24.60 8.93
CA MET A 352 15.86 24.44 8.51
C MET A 352 16.45 25.64 7.72
N ARG A 353 15.71 26.75 7.57
CA ARG A 353 16.11 27.86 6.70
C ARG A 353 17.42 28.55 7.10
N ASN A 354 17.76 28.55 8.39
CA ASN A 354 18.96 29.22 8.90
C ASN A 354 20.14 28.26 9.07
N VAL A 355 20.03 27.06 8.49
CA VAL A 355 21.04 26.03 8.58
C VAL A 355 21.95 26.09 7.35
N ALA A 356 23.26 25.93 7.56
CA ALA A 356 24.22 25.79 6.48
C ALA A 356 23.90 24.55 5.62
N PHE A 357 23.64 24.78 4.34
CA PHE A 357 23.38 23.73 3.36
C PHE A 357 24.67 23.40 2.58
N PRO A 358 25.03 22.11 2.42
CA PRO A 358 26.21 21.70 1.66
C PRO A 358 26.01 21.92 0.15
N LEU A 359 26.41 23.09 -0.36
CA LEU A 359 26.23 23.50 -1.76
C LEU A 359 26.95 22.59 -2.75
N GLU A 360 27.99 21.87 -2.31
CA GLU A 360 28.70 20.87 -3.11
C GLU A 360 27.78 19.73 -3.60
N LEU A 361 26.69 19.43 -2.88
CA LEU A 361 25.73 18.41 -3.29
C LEU A 361 24.96 18.77 -4.56
N LEU A 362 24.91 20.06 -4.93
CA LEU A 362 24.32 20.52 -6.19
C LEU A 362 25.09 20.06 -7.43
N SER A 363 26.35 19.64 -7.25
CA SER A 363 27.23 19.14 -8.30
C SER A 363 27.65 17.69 -8.06
N HIS A 364 26.94 16.97 -7.18
CA HIS A 364 27.25 15.58 -6.87
C HIS A 364 27.19 14.72 -8.16
N PRO A 365 28.12 13.75 -8.35
CA PRO A 365 28.15 12.90 -9.55
C PRO A 365 26.84 12.12 -9.73
N GLU A 366 26.32 11.57 -8.64
CA GLU A 366 25.06 10.83 -8.63
C GLU A 366 23.85 11.72 -8.95
N VAL A 367 23.04 11.28 -9.92
CA VAL A 367 21.89 12.05 -10.45
C VAL A 367 20.81 12.20 -9.38
N SER A 368 20.57 11.15 -8.59
CA SER A 368 19.55 11.16 -7.54
C SER A 368 19.85 12.18 -6.43
N ILE A 369 21.10 12.23 -5.95
CA ILE A 369 21.60 13.19 -4.97
C ILE A 369 21.52 14.61 -5.53
N ARG A 370 22.04 14.81 -6.74
CA ARG A 370 22.04 16.12 -7.38
C ARG A 370 20.63 16.67 -7.54
N ARG A 371 19.70 15.85 -8.03
CA ARG A 371 18.28 16.18 -8.15
C ARG A 371 17.69 16.58 -6.79
N ALA A 372 17.90 15.77 -5.76
CA ALA A 372 17.36 16.03 -4.43
C ALA A 372 17.94 17.32 -3.82
N ALA A 373 19.23 17.59 -4.03
CA ALA A 373 19.90 18.79 -3.54
C ALA A 373 19.34 20.07 -4.19
N ILE A 374 19.09 20.03 -5.51
CA ILE A 374 18.48 21.15 -6.24
C ILE A 374 17.07 21.47 -5.70
N LEU A 375 16.26 20.43 -5.45
CA LEU A 375 14.91 20.59 -4.88
C LEU A 375 14.96 21.13 -3.45
N ALA A 376 15.86 20.62 -2.62
CA ALA A 376 16.06 21.09 -1.24
C ALA A 376 16.49 22.57 -1.20
N ALA A 377 17.49 22.95 -2.03
CA ALA A 377 17.98 24.34 -2.10
C ALA A 377 16.88 25.33 -2.52
N ARG A 378 16.01 24.91 -3.45
CA ARG A 378 14.83 25.65 -3.87
C ARG A 378 13.82 25.83 -2.74
N ASP A 379 13.49 24.76 -2.02
CA ASP A 379 12.48 24.78 -0.95
C ASP A 379 12.95 25.62 0.25
N LEU A 380 14.25 25.55 0.54
CA LEU A 380 14.94 26.40 1.51
C LEU A 380 15.10 27.86 1.05
N LYS A 381 14.88 28.14 -0.24
CA LYS A 381 15.09 29.45 -0.88
C LYS A 381 16.50 30.00 -0.68
N LEU A 382 17.50 29.15 -0.86
CA LEU A 382 18.91 29.48 -0.65
C LEU A 382 19.43 30.42 -1.74
N SER A 383 19.38 31.71 -1.51
CA SER A 383 19.82 32.70 -2.52
C SER A 383 21.29 32.48 -2.91
N ASP A 384 22.14 32.03 -1.99
CA ASP A 384 23.56 31.77 -2.26
C ASP A 384 23.81 30.52 -3.10
N ALA A 385 22.81 29.64 -3.26
CA ALA A 385 22.89 28.51 -4.18
C ALA A 385 22.72 28.94 -5.66
N VAL A 386 22.17 30.14 -5.92
CA VAL A 386 21.81 30.58 -7.27
C VAL A 386 22.99 30.58 -8.24
N PRO A 387 24.18 31.13 -7.90
CA PRO A 387 25.34 31.04 -8.78
C PRO A 387 25.74 29.60 -9.11
N VAL A 388 25.76 28.71 -8.10
CA VAL A 388 26.12 27.30 -8.28
C VAL A 388 25.11 26.57 -9.18
N LEU A 389 23.82 26.85 -9.01
CA LEU A 389 22.76 26.30 -9.86
C LEU A 389 22.84 26.79 -11.31
N VAL A 390 23.26 28.04 -11.52
CA VAL A 390 23.51 28.59 -12.87
C VAL A 390 24.70 27.88 -13.52
N ASP A 391 25.84 27.79 -12.84
CA ASP A 391 27.02 27.10 -13.36
C ASP A 391 26.71 25.62 -13.67
N ARG A 392 25.91 24.97 -12.81
CA ARG A 392 25.49 23.59 -13.05
C ARG A 392 24.56 23.45 -14.26
N LEU A 393 23.66 24.39 -14.50
CA LEU A 393 22.77 24.37 -15.66
C LEU A 393 23.55 24.43 -16.98
N ASP A 394 24.66 25.14 -17.02
CA ASP A 394 25.52 25.23 -18.20
C ASP A 394 26.26 23.91 -18.46
N ALA A 395 26.69 23.22 -17.40
CA ALA A 395 27.40 21.95 -17.48
C ALA A 395 26.51 20.70 -17.54
N GLU A 396 25.18 20.83 -17.36
CA GLU A 396 24.27 19.69 -17.27
C GLU A 396 23.83 19.18 -18.65
N ALA A 397 24.12 17.91 -18.91
CA ALA A 397 23.74 17.22 -20.14
C ALA A 397 22.34 16.59 -20.07
N ASP A 398 21.88 16.23 -18.87
CA ASP A 398 20.58 15.61 -18.68
C ASP A 398 19.45 16.65 -18.76
N ASN A 399 18.62 16.56 -19.81
CA ASN A 399 17.50 17.48 -20.04
C ASN A 399 16.45 17.46 -18.90
N ILE A 400 16.29 16.34 -18.20
CA ILE A 400 15.41 16.25 -17.04
C ILE A 400 15.97 17.11 -15.90
N ILE A 401 17.26 16.98 -15.60
CA ILE A 401 17.91 17.79 -14.57
C ILE A 401 17.96 19.27 -14.98
N ARG A 402 18.21 19.59 -16.26
CA ARG A 402 18.14 20.98 -16.78
C ARG A 402 16.75 21.59 -16.54
N GLY A 403 15.68 20.85 -16.81
CA GLY A 403 14.30 21.30 -16.53
C GLY A 403 14.07 21.58 -15.04
N ILE A 404 14.59 20.72 -14.15
CA ILE A 404 14.52 20.89 -12.70
C ILE A 404 15.33 22.12 -12.23
N LEU A 405 16.54 22.32 -12.75
CA LEU A 405 17.40 23.48 -12.46
C LEU A 405 16.71 24.79 -12.85
N VAL A 406 16.19 24.87 -14.09
CA VAL A 406 15.45 26.06 -14.54
C VAL A 406 14.24 26.29 -13.66
N ARG A 407 13.46 25.25 -13.36
CA ARG A 407 12.32 25.38 -12.44
C ARG A 407 12.73 25.90 -11.06
N ALA A 408 13.81 25.37 -10.48
CA ALA A 408 14.33 25.79 -9.18
C ALA A 408 14.74 27.28 -9.20
N LEU A 409 15.56 27.69 -10.16
CA LEU A 409 15.99 29.09 -10.33
C LEU A 409 14.80 30.05 -10.48
N VAL A 410 13.77 29.62 -11.21
CA VAL A 410 12.53 30.38 -11.40
C VAL A 410 11.74 30.56 -10.11
N GLU A 411 11.60 29.50 -9.32
CA GLU A 411 10.87 29.51 -8.05
C GLU A 411 11.61 30.28 -6.96
N MET A 412 12.94 30.29 -7.01
CA MET A 412 13.80 31.09 -6.13
C MET A 412 13.73 32.60 -6.47
N GLY A 413 13.56 32.95 -7.75
CA GLY A 413 13.27 34.32 -8.18
C GLY A 413 14.42 35.32 -8.04
N ASP A 414 15.64 34.84 -7.86
CA ASP A 414 16.83 35.68 -7.73
C ASP A 414 17.25 36.26 -9.10
N ARG A 415 17.53 37.56 -9.15
CA ARG A 415 17.90 38.27 -10.38
C ARG A 415 19.20 37.77 -11.00
N ARG A 416 20.11 37.17 -10.22
CA ARG A 416 21.35 36.57 -10.71
C ARG A 416 21.10 35.44 -11.71
N ALA A 417 19.94 34.78 -11.65
CA ALA A 417 19.56 33.72 -12.60
C ALA A 417 19.08 34.24 -13.97
N LEU A 418 18.79 35.54 -14.09
CA LEU A 418 18.16 36.10 -15.29
C LEU A 418 18.94 35.79 -16.60
N PRO A 419 20.28 35.94 -16.67
CA PRO A 419 21.03 35.59 -17.89
C PRO A 419 20.81 34.13 -18.31
N ALA A 420 20.96 33.18 -17.38
CA ALA A 420 20.78 31.75 -17.64
C ALA A 420 19.33 31.40 -18.05
N LEU A 421 18.33 32.09 -17.47
CA LEU A 421 16.93 31.92 -17.88
C LEU A 421 16.64 32.46 -19.28
N LEU A 422 17.29 33.55 -19.70
CA LEU A 422 17.19 34.07 -21.06
C LEU A 422 17.85 33.13 -22.07
N GLU A 423 18.96 32.50 -21.71
CA GLU A 423 19.58 31.45 -22.53
C GLU A 423 18.70 30.21 -22.63
N SER A 424 18.14 29.75 -21.51
CA SER A 424 17.22 28.60 -21.43
C SER A 424 15.97 28.79 -22.30
N ALA A 425 15.52 30.04 -22.52
CA ALA A 425 14.43 30.37 -23.45
C ALA A 425 14.77 30.05 -24.92
N THR A 426 16.02 29.72 -25.23
CA THR A 426 16.49 29.31 -26.57
C THR A 426 16.91 27.85 -26.64
N SER A 427 16.72 27.08 -25.57
CA SER A 427 17.07 25.66 -25.50
C SER A 427 16.40 24.85 -26.61
N LYS A 428 17.04 23.77 -27.07
CA LYS A 428 16.42 22.79 -27.99
C LYS A 428 15.33 21.96 -27.29
N ASP A 429 15.48 21.76 -25.99
CA ASP A 429 14.51 21.05 -25.14
C ASP A 429 13.28 21.94 -24.86
N ASP A 430 12.09 21.40 -25.14
CA ASP A 430 10.82 22.12 -25.04
C ASP A 430 10.39 22.37 -23.58
N PHE A 431 10.68 21.44 -22.66
CA PHE A 431 10.45 21.57 -21.23
C PHE A 431 11.32 22.67 -20.61
N VAL A 432 12.59 22.75 -20.96
CA VAL A 432 13.50 23.83 -20.56
C VAL A 432 12.98 25.18 -21.03
N ARG A 433 12.58 25.30 -22.32
CA ARG A 433 11.97 26.53 -22.85
C ARG A 433 10.68 26.90 -22.14
N TYR A 434 9.83 25.92 -21.84
CA TYR A 434 8.57 26.11 -21.12
C TYR A 434 8.79 26.67 -19.71
N HIS A 435 9.70 26.09 -18.93
CA HIS A 435 10.00 26.57 -17.59
C HIS A 435 10.65 27.97 -17.62
N ALA A 436 11.53 28.25 -18.59
CA ALA A 436 12.06 29.59 -18.81
C ALA A 436 10.94 30.60 -19.13
N ALA A 437 10.01 30.26 -20.04
CA ALA A 437 8.84 31.09 -20.36
C ALA A 437 7.98 31.39 -19.12
N ARG A 438 7.79 30.40 -18.24
CA ARG A 438 7.08 30.59 -16.98
C ARG A 438 7.83 31.55 -16.08
N GLY A 439 9.13 31.39 -15.90
CA GLY A 439 9.89 32.15 -14.93
C GLY A 439 10.22 33.58 -15.30
N LEU A 440 10.44 33.84 -16.59
CA LEU A 440 10.70 35.19 -17.11
C LEU A 440 9.60 36.19 -16.72
N ARG A 441 8.38 35.72 -16.36
CA ARG A 441 7.29 36.58 -15.83
C ARG A 441 7.63 37.32 -14.54
N ASN A 442 8.59 36.80 -13.77
CA ASN A 442 8.99 37.34 -12.48
C ASN A 442 10.05 38.44 -12.61
N PHE A 443 10.63 38.62 -13.80
CA PHE A 443 11.69 39.58 -14.05
C PHE A 443 11.21 40.75 -14.90
N ARG A 444 11.88 41.90 -14.74
CA ARG A 444 11.66 43.11 -15.54
C ARG A 444 12.85 43.32 -16.47
N GLY A 445 12.59 43.79 -17.69
CA GLY A 445 13.63 44.13 -18.66
C GLY A 445 13.13 44.06 -20.11
N ARG A 446 13.83 44.77 -21.01
CA ARG A 446 13.53 44.75 -22.45
C ARG A 446 13.90 43.40 -23.07
N ASP A 447 15.03 42.86 -22.68
CA ASP A 447 15.51 41.49 -22.92
C ASP A 447 14.46 40.43 -22.57
N VAL A 448 13.85 40.51 -21.37
CA VAL A 448 12.77 39.63 -20.93
C VAL A 448 11.57 39.68 -21.88
N LEU A 449 11.13 40.89 -22.25
CA LEU A 449 10.01 41.08 -23.18
C LEU A 449 10.32 40.56 -24.58
N VAL A 450 11.56 40.70 -25.05
CA VAL A 450 12.02 40.19 -26.34
C VAL A 450 12.01 38.66 -26.34
N ALA A 451 12.57 38.02 -25.31
CA ALA A 451 12.59 36.57 -25.16
C ALA A 451 11.15 36.00 -25.11
N LEU A 452 10.28 36.59 -24.30
CA LEU A 452 8.87 36.17 -24.21
C LEU A 452 8.09 36.41 -25.52
N LYS A 453 8.42 37.45 -26.30
CA LYS A 453 7.82 37.66 -27.62
C LYS A 453 8.23 36.57 -28.61
N LYS A 454 9.48 36.12 -28.57
CA LYS A 454 9.98 35.00 -29.40
C LYS A 454 9.29 33.70 -29.00
N LEU A 455 9.26 33.38 -27.70
CA LEU A 455 8.57 32.19 -27.18
C LEU A 455 7.05 32.19 -27.44
N ALA A 456 6.41 33.35 -27.57
CA ALA A 456 4.99 33.46 -27.92
C ALA A 456 4.63 32.94 -29.33
N GLN A 457 5.64 32.61 -30.13
CA GLN A 457 5.54 31.98 -31.46
C GLN A 457 5.83 30.46 -31.42
N ASP A 458 6.27 29.92 -30.27
CA ASP A 458 6.54 28.49 -30.11
C ASP A 458 5.27 27.72 -29.74
N HIS A 459 4.68 27.04 -30.71
CA HIS A 459 3.43 26.29 -30.54
C HIS A 459 3.62 24.87 -30.01
N THR A 460 4.84 24.50 -29.62
CA THR A 460 5.14 23.18 -29.04
C THR A 460 4.37 23.00 -27.73
N THR A 461 3.78 21.82 -27.57
CA THR A 461 3.27 21.33 -26.28
C THR A 461 4.36 20.47 -25.66
N PRO A 462 4.99 20.92 -24.57
CA PRO A 462 6.10 20.20 -23.96
C PRO A 462 5.79 18.74 -23.64
N LEU A 463 6.69 17.85 -24.06
CA LEU A 463 6.67 16.42 -23.78
C LEU A 463 8.04 15.95 -23.24
N GLN A 464 8.07 15.51 -21.98
CA GLN A 464 9.28 15.01 -21.35
C GLN A 464 9.30 13.50 -21.46
N LEU A 465 10.39 12.96 -21.99
CA LEU A 465 10.60 11.53 -22.17
C LEU A 465 11.70 11.05 -21.21
N ASP A 466 11.59 9.81 -20.73
CA ASP A 466 12.72 9.12 -20.10
C ASP A 466 13.75 8.65 -21.13
N GLN A 467 14.83 8.02 -20.65
CA GLN A 467 15.89 7.49 -21.52
C GLN A 467 15.40 6.39 -22.48
N GLN A 468 14.25 5.78 -22.20
CA GLN A 468 13.60 4.75 -23.01
C GLN A 468 12.54 5.33 -23.96
N GLY A 469 12.40 6.67 -24.03
CA GLY A 469 11.44 7.34 -24.90
C GLY A 469 10.00 7.31 -24.38
N ARG A 470 9.76 6.90 -23.13
CA ARG A 470 8.42 6.87 -22.52
C ARG A 470 8.07 8.23 -21.94
N PRO A 471 6.82 8.69 -22.09
CA PRO A 471 6.40 9.97 -21.55
C PRO A 471 6.39 9.96 -20.02
N ILE A 472 7.15 10.85 -19.39
CA ILE A 472 7.22 11.02 -17.93
C ILE A 472 6.54 12.31 -17.45
N ALA A 473 6.41 13.32 -18.30
CA ALA A 473 5.64 14.52 -17.99
C ALA A 473 5.09 15.16 -19.27
N THR A 474 3.85 15.65 -19.18
CA THR A 474 3.21 16.43 -20.24
C THR A 474 2.67 17.73 -19.65
N THR A 475 2.50 18.73 -20.51
CA THR A 475 1.84 19.97 -20.14
C THR A 475 0.58 20.16 -20.97
N VAL A 476 -0.46 20.74 -20.37
CA VAL A 476 -1.75 20.98 -21.06
C VAL A 476 -1.66 22.22 -21.98
N CYS A 477 -0.64 23.06 -21.80
CA CYS A 477 -0.51 24.35 -22.48
C CYS A 477 0.76 24.40 -23.34
N THR A 478 0.65 25.01 -24.51
CA THR A 478 1.82 25.31 -25.36
C THR A 478 2.74 26.34 -24.71
N ILE A 479 4.01 26.33 -25.13
CA ILE A 479 4.99 27.35 -24.74
C ILE A 479 4.48 28.75 -25.09
N ALA A 480 3.87 28.92 -26.26
CA ALA A 480 3.29 30.17 -26.71
C ALA A 480 2.19 30.69 -25.78
N HIS A 481 1.31 29.81 -25.30
CA HIS A 481 0.26 30.18 -24.36
C HIS A 481 0.87 30.77 -23.07
N VAL A 482 1.82 30.06 -22.49
CA VAL A 482 2.51 30.48 -21.27
C VAL A 482 3.30 31.78 -21.48
N ALA A 483 4.03 31.89 -22.59
CA ALA A 483 4.83 33.08 -22.89
C ALA A 483 3.97 34.34 -23.06
N ARG A 484 2.78 34.23 -23.67
CA ARG A 484 1.83 35.36 -23.79
C ARG A 484 1.32 35.81 -22.42
N GLN A 485 0.95 34.87 -21.56
CA GLN A 485 0.53 35.17 -20.19
C GLN A 485 1.66 35.85 -19.40
N SER A 486 2.86 35.27 -19.45
CA SER A 486 4.05 35.81 -18.80
C SER A 486 4.34 37.24 -19.29
N ARG A 487 4.30 37.48 -20.60
CA ARG A 487 4.55 38.79 -21.22
C ARG A 487 3.54 39.83 -20.77
N ARG A 488 2.24 39.47 -20.72
CA ARG A 488 1.17 40.35 -20.23
C ARG A 488 1.45 40.76 -18.77
N ARG A 489 1.84 39.81 -17.92
CA ARG A 489 2.19 40.07 -16.51
C ARG A 489 3.37 41.02 -16.37
N VAL A 490 4.43 40.85 -17.17
CA VAL A 490 5.59 41.76 -17.16
C VAL A 490 5.18 43.17 -17.58
N MET A 491 4.40 43.32 -18.67
CA MET A 491 3.93 44.64 -19.10
C MET A 491 3.07 45.35 -18.05
N LEU A 492 2.13 44.63 -17.43
CA LEU A 492 1.29 45.20 -16.37
C LEU A 492 2.11 45.69 -15.18
N ARG A 493 3.14 44.94 -14.76
CA ARG A 493 4.05 45.35 -13.69
C ARG A 493 4.91 46.55 -14.07
N THR A 494 5.29 46.69 -15.35
CA THR A 494 6.03 47.86 -15.86
C THR A 494 5.16 49.12 -15.86
N ILE A 495 3.87 49.00 -16.19
CA ILE A 495 2.93 50.13 -16.23
C ILE A 495 2.45 50.52 -14.82
N PHE A 496 2.23 49.54 -13.94
CA PHE A 496 1.74 49.76 -12.57
C PHE A 496 2.73 49.19 -11.53
N PRO A 497 3.77 49.97 -11.12
CA PRO A 497 4.84 49.47 -10.27
C PRO A 497 4.42 49.10 -8.83
N PHE A 498 3.24 49.52 -8.37
CA PHE A 498 2.75 49.33 -6.99
C PHE A 498 1.76 48.17 -6.79
N ILE A 499 1.39 47.41 -7.83
CA ILE A 499 0.52 46.23 -7.68
C ILE A 499 1.40 45.04 -7.24
N ARG A 500 1.31 44.67 -5.95
CA ARG A 500 2.01 43.51 -5.35
C ARG A 500 1.48 42.19 -5.89
#